data_AF-J3EDD6-F1
#
_entry.id   AF-J3EDD6-F1
#
_cell.length_a   1.000
_cell.length_b   1.000
_cell.length_c   1.000
_cell.angle_alpha   90.00
_cell.angle_beta   90.00
_cell.angle_gamma   90.00
#
_symmetry.space_group_name_H-M   'P 1'
#
loop_
_entity.id
_entity.type
_entity.pdbx_description
1 polymer ?
#
loop_
_entity_poly.entity_id
_entity_poly.type
_entity_poly.pdbx_seq_one_letter_code
_entity_poly.pdbx_strand_id
1 'polypeptide(L)'
;MNRYVLSCTALALGGLLSSLAYASPLLLLAQSPTGASSNPYNSPIRRANPNSMQGSRSSAPALRGPNTVPVPRPPTLENGGIGNRYPQGQPAPASPPIFIPNPPPRDPGSSNR
;
A
#
# COMPACT_ATOMS: atom_id res chain seq x y z
N MET A 1 -67.57 20.08 -14.31
CA MET A 1 -66.91 20.38 -13.02
C MET A 1 -65.75 19.45 -12.66
N ASN A 2 -65.64 18.23 -13.22
CA ASN A 2 -64.58 17.27 -12.85
C ASN A 2 -63.14 17.64 -13.20
N ARG A 3 -62.93 18.37 -14.30
CA ARG A 3 -61.57 18.69 -14.80
C ARG A 3 -60.78 19.67 -13.92
N TYR A 4 -61.48 20.61 -13.26
CA TYR A 4 -60.85 21.55 -12.33
C TYR A 4 -60.51 20.88 -11.00
N VAL A 5 -61.38 20.00 -10.51
CA VAL A 5 -61.14 19.23 -9.28
C VAL A 5 -59.94 18.29 -9.46
N LEU A 6 -59.86 17.58 -10.59
CA LEU A 6 -58.72 16.73 -10.94
C LEU A 6 -57.39 17.52 -11.02
N SER A 7 -57.43 18.72 -11.57
CA SER A 7 -56.24 19.58 -11.70
C SER A 7 -55.77 20.08 -10.34
N CYS A 8 -56.70 20.48 -9.47
CA CYS A 8 -56.37 20.91 -8.10
C CYS A 8 -55.83 19.76 -7.25
N THR A 9 -56.38 18.55 -7.38
CA THR A 9 -55.87 17.38 -6.64
C THR A 9 -54.49 16.95 -7.14
N ALA A 10 -54.24 17.00 -8.45
CA ALA A 10 -52.92 16.70 -9.01
C ALA A 10 -51.84 17.71 -8.56
N LEU A 11 -52.17 19.00 -8.50
CA LEU A 11 -51.28 20.05 -7.99
C LEU A 11 -50.98 19.89 -6.49
N ALA A 12 -52.00 19.59 -5.69
CA ALA A 12 -51.82 19.34 -4.26
C ALA A 12 -50.96 18.09 -3.98
N LEU A 13 -51.18 17.03 -4.76
CA LEU A 13 -50.40 15.79 -4.64
C LEU A 13 -48.95 15.99 -5.13
N GLY A 14 -48.74 16.74 -6.22
CA GLY A 14 -47.41 17.09 -6.73
C GLY A 14 -46.60 17.94 -5.75
N GLY A 15 -47.25 18.89 -5.05
CA GLY A 15 -46.61 19.70 -4.00
C GLY A 15 -46.18 18.87 -2.79
N LEU A 16 -47.02 17.92 -2.35
CA LEU A 16 -46.71 17.01 -1.24
C LEU A 16 -45.60 15.99 -1.61
N LEU A 17 -45.52 15.55 -2.86
CA LEU A 17 -44.45 14.64 -3.30
C LEU A 17 -43.12 15.35 -3.59
N SER A 18 -43.14 16.65 -3.91
CA SER A 18 -41.92 17.43 -4.19
C SER A 18 -41.00 17.55 -2.96
N SER A 19 -41.55 17.50 -1.74
CA SER A 19 -40.75 17.50 -0.50
C SER A 19 -39.97 16.21 -0.26
N LEU A 20 -40.29 15.10 -0.93
CA LEU A 20 -39.51 13.85 -0.89
C LEU A 20 -38.39 13.80 -1.94
N ALA A 21 -38.38 14.74 -2.89
CA ALA A 21 -37.40 14.80 -3.96
C ALA A 21 -36.25 15.80 -3.70
N TYR A 22 -35.99 16.14 -2.42
CA TYR A 22 -34.66 16.57 -2.03
C TYR A 22 -33.75 15.33 -2.02
N ALA A 23 -33.41 14.87 -3.23
CA ALA A 23 -32.20 14.13 -3.45
C ALA A 23 -31.06 15.01 -2.95
N SER A 24 -30.66 14.74 -1.71
CA SER A 24 -29.43 15.22 -1.13
C SER A 24 -28.32 15.13 -2.18
N PRO A 25 -27.52 16.18 -2.42
CA PRO A 25 -26.27 16.05 -3.17
C PRO A 25 -25.21 15.27 -2.37
N LEU A 26 -25.60 14.33 -1.51
CA LEU A 26 -24.74 13.37 -0.81
C LEU A 26 -24.24 12.24 -1.73
N LEU A 27 -24.54 12.33 -3.03
CA LEU A 27 -23.86 11.54 -4.06
C LEU A 27 -22.91 12.41 -4.91
N LEU A 28 -22.50 13.60 -4.41
CA LEU A 28 -21.16 14.08 -4.75
C LEU A 28 -20.20 13.10 -4.10
N LEU A 29 -19.81 12.12 -4.93
CA LEU A 29 -18.51 11.49 -4.95
C LEU A 29 -17.69 11.87 -3.72
N ALA A 30 -17.48 10.91 -2.83
CA ALA A 30 -16.26 10.86 -2.04
C ALA A 30 -15.08 10.66 -3.01
N GLN A 31 -14.87 11.64 -3.90
CA GLN A 31 -13.62 11.96 -4.51
C GLN A 31 -12.73 12.29 -3.32
N SER A 32 -11.92 11.29 -2.96
CA SER A 32 -10.68 11.50 -2.23
C SER A 32 -10.10 12.86 -2.64
N PRO A 33 -9.84 13.79 -1.71
CA PRO A 33 -9.31 15.09 -2.09
C PRO A 33 -8.03 14.86 -2.89
N THR A 34 -8.05 15.20 -4.17
CA THR A 34 -6.88 15.32 -5.03
C THR A 34 -6.12 16.57 -4.61
N GLY A 35 -5.59 16.54 -3.38
CA GLY A 35 -4.75 17.57 -2.79
C GLY A 35 -3.47 16.90 -2.32
N ALA A 36 -2.38 17.15 -3.04
CA ALA A 36 -1.06 16.69 -2.69
C ALA A 36 -0.62 17.21 -1.30
N SER A 37 0.20 16.40 -0.61
CA SER A 37 1.03 16.80 0.54
C SER A 37 0.25 17.17 1.82
N SER A 38 0.13 16.31 2.82
CA SER A 38 1.26 15.94 3.67
C SER A 38 0.88 14.74 4.55
N ASN A 39 1.50 13.59 4.28
CA ASN A 39 1.58 12.52 5.28
C ASN A 39 3.05 12.34 5.63
N PRO A 40 3.54 12.92 6.74
CA PRO A 40 4.95 12.80 7.12
C PRO A 40 5.37 11.34 7.40
N TYR A 41 4.41 10.44 7.62
CA TYR A 41 4.66 9.06 8.03
C TYR A 41 4.30 8.01 6.96
N ASN A 42 4.05 8.42 5.71
CA ASN A 42 3.79 7.53 4.57
C ASN A 42 2.81 6.37 4.87
N SER A 43 1.84 6.60 5.75
CA SER A 43 0.80 5.61 6.07
C SER A 43 -0.25 5.56 4.95
N PRO A 44 -0.78 4.36 4.63
CA PRO A 44 -1.83 4.21 3.61
C PRO A 44 -3.15 4.91 4.01
N ILE A 45 -3.30 5.23 5.29
CA ILE A 45 -4.46 5.92 5.84
C ILE A 45 -4.11 7.40 6.06
N ARG A 46 -4.78 8.33 5.35
CA ARG A 46 -4.71 9.79 5.60
C ARG A 46 -5.78 10.22 6.61
N ARG A 47 -5.42 11.06 7.58
CA ARG A 47 -6.30 11.51 8.66
C ARG A 47 -7.23 12.63 8.16
N ALA A 48 -8.53 12.36 8.03
CA ALA A 48 -9.52 13.40 7.69
C ALA A 48 -9.75 14.42 8.81
N ASN A 49 -9.51 14.03 10.06
CA ASN A 49 -9.58 14.91 11.23
C ASN A 49 -8.20 14.91 11.93
N PRO A 50 -7.55 16.07 12.10
CA PRO A 50 -6.27 16.19 12.80
C PRO A 50 -6.23 15.59 14.22
N ASN A 51 -7.38 15.43 14.88
CA ASN A 51 -7.50 14.86 16.22
C ASN A 51 -7.92 13.38 16.22
N SER A 52 -8.39 12.82 15.10
CA SER A 52 -8.78 11.41 15.03
C SER A 52 -7.58 10.52 14.79
N MET A 53 -7.36 9.51 15.64
CA MET A 53 -6.29 8.52 15.47
C MET A 53 -6.81 7.15 15.02
N GLN A 54 -8.10 7.04 14.69
CA GLN A 54 -8.69 5.82 14.16
C GLN A 54 -7.93 5.37 12.89
N GLY A 55 -7.51 4.10 12.86
CA GLY A 55 -6.76 3.51 11.74
C GLY A 55 -5.30 3.98 11.57
N SER A 56 -4.84 4.99 12.33
CA SER A 56 -3.43 5.44 12.28
C SER A 56 -2.59 4.95 13.46
N ARG A 57 -3.23 4.41 14.50
CA ARG A 57 -2.51 3.75 15.60
C ARG A 57 -2.18 2.32 15.20
N SER A 58 -0.98 1.87 15.60
CA SER A 58 -0.65 0.46 15.60
C SER A 58 -1.70 -0.32 16.39
N SER A 59 -2.21 -1.40 15.80
CA SER A 59 -3.11 -2.34 16.49
C SER A 59 -2.35 -3.19 17.52
N ALA A 60 -1.03 -3.32 17.36
CA ALA A 60 -0.19 -4.06 18.30
C ALA A 60 -0.08 -3.30 19.63
N PRO A 61 -0.46 -3.92 20.77
CA PRO A 61 -0.28 -3.32 22.08
C PRO A 61 1.19 -2.98 22.34
N ALA A 62 1.43 -1.84 23.00
CA ALA A 62 2.77 -1.51 23.46
C ALA A 62 3.22 -2.58 24.47
N LEU A 63 4.38 -3.20 24.21
CA LEU A 63 5.02 -4.12 25.14
C LEU A 63 5.39 -3.34 26.42
N ARG A 64 4.66 -3.59 27.51
CA ARG A 64 4.92 -2.98 28.83
C ARG A 64 5.47 -4.05 29.76
N GLY A 65 6.74 -3.92 30.12
CA GLY A 65 7.43 -4.82 31.06
C GLY A 65 8.38 -5.82 30.38
N PRO A 66 9.07 -6.66 31.19
CA PRO A 66 9.94 -7.71 30.69
C PRO A 66 9.13 -8.67 29.81
N ASN A 67 9.57 -8.86 28.56
CA ASN A 67 8.88 -9.69 27.59
C ASN A 67 9.50 -11.10 27.56
N THR A 68 8.65 -12.13 27.56
CA THR A 68 9.06 -13.53 27.36
C THR A 68 9.20 -13.92 25.89
N VAL A 69 8.83 -13.02 24.97
CA VAL A 69 9.01 -13.26 23.52
C VAL A 69 10.50 -13.40 23.21
N PRO A 70 10.91 -14.48 22.52
CA PRO A 70 12.28 -14.66 22.09
C PRO A 70 12.76 -13.49 21.23
N VAL A 71 13.97 -13.00 21.50
CA VAL A 71 14.61 -11.99 20.65
C VAL A 71 14.82 -12.59 19.26
N PRO A 72 14.27 -12.00 18.18
CA PRO A 72 14.56 -12.45 16.83
C PRO A 72 16.06 -12.39 16.57
N ARG A 73 16.65 -13.50 16.10
CA ARG A 73 18.07 -13.53 15.76
C ARG A 73 18.32 -12.59 14.56
N PRO A 74 19.38 -11.77 14.59
CA PRO A 74 19.71 -10.90 13.46
C PRO A 74 19.99 -11.74 12.20
N PRO A 75 19.62 -11.26 11.00
CA PRO A 75 19.89 -11.99 9.76
C PRO A 75 21.40 -12.06 9.52
N THR A 76 21.92 -13.28 9.34
CA THR A 76 23.31 -13.59 9.03
C THR A 76 23.39 -14.53 7.83
N LEU A 77 24.59 -14.83 7.35
CA LEU A 77 24.82 -15.79 6.27
C LEU A 77 24.47 -17.21 6.74
N GLU A 78 24.97 -17.59 7.90
CA GLU A 78 24.81 -18.89 8.54
C GLU A 78 23.35 -19.20 8.89
N ASN A 79 22.55 -18.23 9.32
CA ASN A 79 21.12 -18.43 9.56
C ASN A 79 20.24 -18.21 8.30
N GLY A 80 20.83 -17.82 7.17
CA GLY A 80 20.15 -17.69 5.89
C GLY A 80 19.31 -16.41 5.75
N GLY A 81 19.33 -15.53 6.75
CA GLY A 81 18.59 -14.27 6.72
C GLY A 81 19.11 -13.27 5.68
N ILE A 82 20.37 -13.41 5.25
CA ILE A 82 20.98 -12.57 4.19
C ILE A 82 20.68 -13.12 2.77
N GLY A 83 20.17 -14.34 2.63
CA GLY A 83 19.83 -14.94 1.33
C GLY A 83 21.03 -15.42 0.49
N ASN A 84 22.27 -15.11 0.88
CA ASN A 84 23.50 -15.54 0.19
C ASN A 84 24.08 -16.86 0.74
N ARG A 85 23.26 -17.71 1.35
CA ARG A 85 23.75 -18.95 1.97
C ARG A 85 24.17 -19.94 0.88
N TYR A 86 25.32 -20.58 1.06
CA TYR A 86 25.69 -21.74 0.25
C TYR A 86 24.64 -22.86 0.40
N PRO A 87 24.32 -23.59 -0.67
CA PRO A 87 23.39 -24.72 -0.61
C PRO A 87 23.91 -25.77 0.37
N GLN A 88 23.27 -25.89 1.54
CA GLN A 88 23.70 -26.78 2.64
C GLN A 88 23.51 -28.28 2.34
N GLY A 89 22.90 -28.63 1.21
CA GLY A 89 22.58 -30.02 0.85
C GLY A 89 22.87 -30.37 -0.61
N GLN A 90 23.54 -29.51 -1.38
CA GLN A 90 23.99 -29.90 -2.70
C GLN A 90 25.34 -30.62 -2.58
N PRO A 91 25.46 -31.86 -3.10
CA PRO A 91 26.75 -32.52 -3.24
C PRO A 91 27.69 -31.63 -4.03
N ALA A 92 28.99 -31.68 -3.71
CA ALA A 92 29.99 -31.08 -4.58
C ALA A 92 29.82 -31.62 -6.01
N PRO A 93 29.99 -30.79 -7.04
CA PRO A 93 29.95 -31.25 -8.43
C PRO A 93 30.86 -32.48 -8.60
N ALA A 94 30.34 -33.53 -9.23
CA ALA A 94 31.08 -34.79 -9.41
C ALA A 94 32.27 -34.65 -10.38
N SER A 95 32.27 -33.60 -11.19
CA SER A 95 33.30 -33.33 -12.19
C SER A 95 34.13 -32.10 -11.82
N PRO A 96 35.43 -32.09 -12.16
CA PRO A 96 36.27 -30.91 -12.00
C PRO A 96 35.75 -29.75 -12.87
N PRO A 97 35.98 -28.50 -12.44
CA PRO A 97 35.60 -27.33 -13.23
C PRO A 97 36.32 -27.33 -14.58
N ILE A 98 35.59 -26.99 -15.65
CA ILE A 98 36.17 -26.78 -16.96
C ILE A 98 36.80 -25.38 -16.96
N PHE A 99 38.12 -25.33 -16.95
CA PHE A 99 38.85 -24.07 -17.12
C PHE A 99 38.78 -23.65 -18.59
N ILE A 100 38.18 -22.49 -18.84
CA ILE A 100 38.36 -21.81 -20.12
C ILE A 100 39.80 -21.27 -20.18
N PRO A 101 40.44 -21.24 -21.37
CA PRO A 101 41.73 -20.60 -21.53
C PRO A 101 41.67 -19.14 -21.08
N ASN A 102 42.74 -18.67 -20.43
CA ASN A 102 42.84 -17.25 -20.09
C ASN A 102 42.70 -16.42 -21.37
N PRO A 103 41.90 -15.34 -21.36
CA PRO A 103 41.84 -14.43 -22.49
C PRO A 103 43.24 -13.89 -22.81
N PRO A 104 43.50 -13.52 -24.07
CA PRO A 104 44.78 -12.96 -24.44
C PRO A 104 45.11 -11.75 -23.55
N PRO A 105 46.39 -11.53 -23.21
CA PRO A 105 46.82 -10.34 -22.49
C PRO A 105 46.28 -9.08 -23.17
N ARG A 106 45.76 -8.13 -22.39
CA ARG A 106 45.41 -6.81 -22.91
C ARG A 106 46.69 -6.15 -23.40
N ASP A 107 46.66 -5.61 -24.62
CA ASP A 107 47.84 -4.97 -25.23
C ASP A 107 48.48 -3.96 -24.26
N PRO A 108 49.78 -4.11 -23.94
CA PRO A 108 50.52 -3.12 -23.18
C PRO A 108 50.91 -1.99 -24.13
N GLY A 109 49.99 -1.05 -24.34
CA GLY A 109 50.31 0.26 -24.87
C GLY A 109 50.29 0.38 -26.40
N SER A 110 49.11 0.72 -26.90
CA SER A 110 48.97 1.71 -27.98
C SER A 110 48.20 2.90 -27.40
N SER A 111 48.83 3.62 -26.47
CA SER A 111 48.46 5.02 -26.23
C SER A 111 48.85 5.78 -27.48
N ASN A 112 47.91 5.85 -28.44
CA ASN A 112 48.07 6.74 -29.58
C ASN A 112 48.16 8.18 -29.06
N ARG A 113 49.16 8.87 -29.60
CA ARG A 113 49.37 10.33 -29.62
C ARG A 113 48.17 11.19 -29.23
#